data_AF-A0A961SSD6-F1
#
_entry.id   AF-A0A961SSD6-F1
#
_cell.length_a   1.000
_cell.length_b   1.000
_cell.length_c   1.000
_cell.angle_alpha   90.00
_cell.angle_beta   90.00
_cell.angle_gamma   90.00
#
_symmetry.space_group_name_H-M   'P 1'
#
loop_
_entity.id
_entity.type
_entity.pdbx_description
1 polymer ?
#
loop_
_entity_poly.entity_id
_entity_poly.type
_entity_poly.pdbx_seq_one_letter_code
_entity_poly.pdbx_strand_id
1 'polypeptide(L)' 'SNRNFEGRQGFKGRTHLVSPAMAAAAAIAGHFVDIRDWT' A
#
# COMPACT_ATOMS: atom_id res chain seq x y z
N SER A 1 -8.54 -4.47 0.39
CA SER A 1 -8.41 -5.86 -0.09
C SER A 1 -7.63 -6.64 0.93
N ASN A 2 -7.91 -7.93 1.11
CA ASN A 2 -7.21 -8.80 2.07
C ASN A 2 -6.39 -9.91 1.37
N ARG A 3 -6.04 -9.71 0.09
CA ARG A 3 -5.26 -10.68 -0.72
C ARG A 3 -4.24 -9.97 -1.61
N ASN A 4 -3.02 -10.48 -1.67
CA ASN A 4 -1.89 -9.93 -2.44
C ASN A 4 -1.06 -10.99 -3.21
N PHE A 5 -1.67 -12.13 -3.56
CA PHE A 5 -1.01 -13.14 -4.40
C PHE A 5 -0.63 -12.59 -5.78
N GLU A 6 0.39 -13.18 -6.40
CA GLU A 6 0.90 -12.80 -7.71
C GLU A 6 -0.18 -12.85 -8.80
N GLY A 7 -0.12 -11.91 -9.76
CA GLY A 7 -1.07 -11.83 -10.87
C GLY A 7 -2.43 -11.22 -10.52
N ARG A 8 -2.73 -11.00 -9.22
CA ARG A 8 -4.03 -10.48 -8.78
C ARG A 8 -4.36 -9.08 -9.32
N GLN A 9 -3.37 -8.21 -9.37
CA GLN A 9 -3.52 -6.81 -9.81
C GLN A 9 -2.80 -6.54 -11.14
N GLY A 10 -2.42 -7.60 -11.87
CA GLY A 10 -1.67 -7.51 -13.12
C GLY A 10 -0.34 -8.26 -13.10
N PHE A 11 0.19 -8.51 -14.30
CA PHE A 11 1.47 -9.19 -14.51
C PHE A 11 2.61 -8.42 -13.85
N LYS A 12 3.44 -9.12 -13.06
CA LYS A 12 4.56 -8.56 -12.28
C LYS A 12 4.16 -7.46 -11.26
N GLY A 13 2.87 -7.28 -11.00
CA GLY A 13 2.38 -6.34 -10.00
C GLY A 13 2.70 -6.82 -8.58
N ARG A 14 3.26 -5.94 -7.75
CA ARG A 14 3.47 -6.17 -6.31
C ARG A 14 2.44 -5.38 -5.53
N THR A 15 1.65 -6.06 -4.70
CA THR A 15 0.62 -5.43 -3.87
C THR A 15 0.97 -5.63 -2.40
N HIS A 16 0.90 -4.55 -1.61
CA HIS A 16 1.08 -4.60 -0.17
C HIS A 16 -0.28 -4.44 0.50
N LEU A 17 -0.55 -5.27 1.51
CA LEU A 17 -1.73 -5.14 2.35
C LEU A 17 -1.39 -4.20 3.50
N VAL A 18 -2.15 -3.11 3.60
CA VAL A 18 -1.94 -2.06 4.60
C VAL A 18 -3.28 -1.56 5.13
N SER A 19 -3.27 -0.87 6.25
CA SER A 19 -4.47 -0.19 6.77
C SER A 19 -4.89 0.95 5.83
N PRO A 20 -6.17 1.41 5.90
CA PRO A 20 -6.63 2.55 5.11
C PRO A 20 -5.80 3.82 5.33
N ALA A 21 -5.42 4.10 6.58
CA ALA A 21 -4.61 5.27 6.92
C ALA A 21 -3.22 5.21 6.26
N MET A 22 -2.56 4.05 6.34
CA MET A 22 -1.25 3.84 5.72
C MET A 22 -1.32 3.92 4.18
N ALA A 23 -2.39 3.40 3.57
CA ALA A 23 -2.62 3.52 2.13
C ALA A 23 -2.73 5.00 1.69
N ALA A 24 -3.48 5.81 2.46
CA ALA A 24 -3.64 7.23 2.18
C ALA A 24 -2.30 7.99 2.31
N ALA A 25 -1.54 7.75 3.37
CA ALA A 25 -0.23 8.38 3.56
C ALA A 25 0.75 8.06 2.44
N ALA A 26 0.87 6.78 2.06
CA ALA A 26 1.74 6.39 0.95
C ALA A 26 1.31 6.97 -0.39
N ALA A 27 -0.01 7.10 -0.63
CA ALA A 27 -0.53 7.67 -1.87
C ALA A 27 -0.18 9.15 -2.03
N ILE A 28 -0.23 9.93 -0.94
CA ILE A 28 0.15 11.35 -0.95
C ILE A 28 1.67 11.50 -1.03
N ALA A 29 2.44 10.68 -0.31
CA ALA A 29 3.91 10.75 -0.32
C ALA A 29 4.55 10.22 -1.62
N GLY A 30 3.85 9.41 -2.39
CA GLY A 30 4.37 8.77 -3.62
C GLY A 30 5.31 7.59 -3.35
N HIS A 31 5.46 7.17 -2.10
CA HIS A 31 6.28 6.03 -1.67
C HIS A 31 5.78 5.52 -0.29
N PHE A 32 6.28 4.36 0.16
CA PHE A 32 5.96 3.88 1.51
C PHE A 32 6.58 4.78 2.57
N VAL A 33 5.73 5.23 3.50
CA VAL A 33 6.09 5.99 4.70
C VAL A 33 5.64 5.24 5.96
N ASP A 34 5.93 5.75 7.14
CA ASP A 34 5.27 5.28 8.36
C ASP A 34 4.14 6.25 8.72
N ILE A 35 2.93 5.72 8.91
CA ILE A 35 1.77 6.52 9.30
C ILE A 35 1.95 7.19 10.67
N ARG A 36 2.85 6.67 11.52
CA ARG A 36 3.14 7.23 12.84
C ARG A 36 3.91 8.55 12.78
N ASP A 37 4.64 8.79 11.70
CA ASP A 37 5.43 10.01 11.51
C ASP A 37 4.62 11.14 10.85
N TRP A 38 3.33 10.89 10.57
CA TRP A 38 2.42 11.79 9.85
C TRP A 38 1.46 12.59 10.75
N THR A 39 1.52 12.37 12.07
CA THR A 39 0.70 13.06 13.08
C THR A 39 1.54 14.05 13.87
#